data_AF-A0A1G1EJ47-F1
#
_entry.id   AF-A0A1G1EJ47-F1
#
_cell.length_a   1.000
_cell.length_b   1.000
_cell.length_c   1.000
_cell.angle_alpha   90.00
_cell.angle_beta   90.00
_cell.angle_gamma   90.00
#
_symmetry.space_group_name_H-M   'P 1'
#
loop_
_entity.id
_entity.type
_entity.pdbx_description
1 polymer ?
#
loop_
_entity_poly.entity_id
_entity_poly.type
_entity_poly.pdbx_seq_one_letter_code
_entity_poly.pdbx_strand_id
1 'polypeptide(L)'
;MVSSADLKMRIDNLTGKLPKTTELVAWDEGIRDLVLQIVSRVPSAGVLTVAVGDFIEGRSGGSVPLSGLIESDVRTTLAQVEDIRVLEKGNTVSDMSLSGLFRRDGDVLRVNATLKDGKSGAIVTAAKVSINAVNISGRDLLPQNAMSAKSDQTNSYDIVVEQILSLAGNGDDVSPFNVKVWTDKTKYRIGEPVIFYFTADRDCYITLLDQGTSGTLRVLFPNPYQQDNFVRAGKTYAVPDAAAGYEISVDGPSGVERVKVIATLRKTDQLPVDLSKGFYELTPQDGSRIRDLTMAVKKLPDQQWTQGYTELYILPSGG
;
A
#
# COMPACT_ATOMS: atom_id res chain seq x y z
N MET A 1 20.67 17.24 5.52
CA MET A 1 19.57 17.83 4.72
C MET A 1 20.00 17.75 3.27
N VAL A 2 19.19 17.10 2.42
CA VAL A 2 19.42 17.02 0.97
C VAL A 2 19.18 18.38 0.33
N SER A 3 19.94 18.74 -0.70
CA SER A 3 19.71 19.98 -1.43
C SER A 3 18.47 19.85 -2.32
N SER A 4 17.65 20.89 -2.39
CA SER A 4 16.53 20.95 -3.33
C SER A 4 16.97 20.82 -4.81
N ALA A 5 18.26 20.96 -5.10
CA ALA A 5 18.81 20.89 -6.45
C ALA A 5 18.96 19.43 -6.94
N ASP A 6 19.38 18.51 -6.08
CA ASP A 6 19.61 17.10 -6.45
C ASP A 6 18.30 16.37 -6.74
N LEU A 7 17.29 16.60 -5.90
CA LEU A 7 15.94 16.08 -6.10
C LEU A 7 15.28 16.67 -7.36
N LYS A 8 15.52 17.95 -7.63
CA LYS A 8 15.03 18.62 -8.84
C LYS A 8 15.69 18.05 -10.10
N MET A 9 16.99 17.77 -10.07
CA MET A 9 17.71 17.15 -11.19
C MET A 9 17.17 15.74 -11.52
N ARG A 10 16.91 14.92 -10.49
CA ARG A 10 16.28 13.59 -10.64
C ARG A 10 14.89 13.66 -11.27
N ILE A 11 14.09 14.65 -10.89
CA ILE A 11 12.74 14.87 -11.44
C ILE A 11 12.84 15.41 -12.87
N ASP A 12 13.67 16.42 -13.11
CA ASP A 12 13.79 17.10 -14.41
C ASP A 12 14.19 16.11 -15.52
N ASN A 13 15.09 15.15 -15.24
CA ASN A 13 15.50 14.08 -16.16
C ASN A 13 14.35 13.16 -16.63
N LEU A 14 13.24 13.10 -15.88
CA LEU A 14 12.06 12.31 -16.20
C LEU A 14 10.85 13.15 -16.65
N THR A 15 10.93 14.50 -16.66
CA THR A 15 9.74 15.34 -16.87
C THR A 15 9.33 15.53 -18.33
N GLY A 16 8.28 14.81 -18.73
CA GLY A 16 7.13 15.39 -19.44
C GLY A 16 5.99 15.56 -18.42
N LYS A 17 5.18 16.62 -18.51
CA LYS A 17 4.14 17.04 -17.55
C LYS A 17 3.65 15.92 -16.61
N LEU A 18 3.94 16.05 -15.30
CA LEU A 18 3.44 15.17 -14.25
C LEU A 18 1.89 15.27 -14.18
N PRO A 19 1.14 14.17 -14.36
CA PRO A 19 -0.31 14.16 -14.22
C PRO A 19 -0.72 14.24 -12.74
N LYS A 20 -1.97 14.60 -12.48
CA LYS A 20 -2.53 14.50 -11.11
C LYS A 20 -2.76 13.02 -10.80
N THR A 21 -2.43 12.60 -9.58
CA THR A 21 -2.45 11.20 -9.07
C THR A 21 -3.80 10.46 -9.15
N THR A 22 -4.85 11.12 -9.65
CA THR A 22 -6.22 10.63 -9.79
C THR A 22 -6.68 10.51 -11.25
N GLU A 23 -5.89 10.99 -12.21
CA GLU A 23 -6.26 10.93 -13.63
C GLU A 23 -5.88 9.57 -14.26
N LEU A 24 -6.75 9.09 -15.15
CA LEU A 24 -6.50 7.90 -15.97
C LEU A 24 -5.49 8.26 -17.07
N VAL A 25 -4.29 7.68 -17.04
CA VAL A 25 -3.17 8.05 -17.92
C VAL A 25 -2.81 6.93 -18.90
N ALA A 26 -2.06 7.26 -19.96
CA ALA A 26 -1.51 6.25 -20.87
C ALA A 26 -0.47 5.36 -20.16
N TRP A 27 -0.16 4.19 -20.74
CA TRP A 27 0.79 3.23 -20.18
C TRP A 27 2.15 3.87 -19.84
N ASP A 28 2.83 4.46 -20.83
CA ASP A 28 4.16 5.05 -20.64
C ASP A 28 4.16 6.17 -19.58
N GLU A 29 3.12 7.02 -19.62
CA GLU A 29 2.95 8.10 -18.65
C GLU A 29 2.72 7.55 -17.25
N GLY A 30 1.96 6.46 -17.12
CA GLY A 30 1.66 5.86 -15.85
C GLY A 30 2.83 5.13 -15.21
N ILE A 31 3.61 4.37 -15.99
CA ILE A 31 4.85 3.75 -15.50
C ILE A 31 5.86 4.84 -15.09
N ARG A 32 5.96 5.92 -15.87
CA ARG A 32 6.82 7.06 -15.55
C ARG A 32 6.38 7.77 -14.27
N ASP A 33 5.09 8.05 -14.10
CA ASP A 33 4.54 8.66 -12.89
C ASP A 33 4.77 7.77 -11.66
N LEU A 34 4.56 6.46 -11.79
CA LEU A 34 4.84 5.50 -10.72
C LEU A 34 6.31 5.59 -10.27
N VAL A 35 7.27 5.59 -11.21
CA VAL A 35 8.70 5.73 -10.90
C VAL A 35 9.00 7.09 -10.29
N LEU A 36 8.44 8.19 -10.82
CA LEU A 36 8.61 9.55 -10.30
C LEU A 36 8.16 9.68 -8.84
N GLN A 37 6.99 9.15 -8.51
CA GLN A 37 6.47 9.12 -7.14
C GLN A 37 7.44 8.39 -6.19
N ILE A 38 8.00 7.25 -6.62
CA ILE A 38 9.00 6.52 -5.84
C ILE A 38 10.25 7.40 -5.65
N VAL A 39 10.92 7.80 -6.73
CA VAL A 39 12.25 8.45 -6.64
C VAL A 39 12.20 9.83 -5.98
N SER A 40 11.08 10.54 -6.06
CA SER A 40 10.88 11.83 -5.40
C SER A 40 10.89 11.75 -3.86
N ARG A 41 10.77 10.55 -3.30
CA ARG A 41 10.66 10.32 -1.85
C ARG A 41 11.82 9.49 -1.29
N VAL A 42 12.74 9.01 -2.13
CA VAL A 42 13.92 8.26 -1.69
C VAL A 42 15.04 9.23 -1.26
N PRO A 43 15.75 8.96 -0.14
CA PRO A 43 16.91 9.77 0.25
C PRO A 43 17.96 9.82 -0.87
N SER A 44 18.47 11.01 -1.21
CA SER A 44 19.58 11.15 -2.15
C SER A 44 20.91 10.91 -1.44
N ALA A 45 21.34 9.65 -1.38
CA ALA A 45 22.61 9.26 -0.78
C ALA A 45 23.43 8.40 -1.75
N GLY A 46 24.18 9.05 -2.63
CA GLY A 46 25.01 8.38 -3.63
C GLY A 46 24.21 7.50 -4.58
N VAL A 47 24.92 6.59 -5.26
CA VAL A 47 24.32 5.60 -6.16
C VAL A 47 23.60 4.54 -5.34
N LEU A 48 22.29 4.42 -5.53
CA LEU A 48 21.43 3.41 -4.89
C LEU A 48 21.24 2.22 -5.81
N THR A 49 21.48 1.03 -5.28
CA THR A 49 21.11 -0.21 -5.96
C THR A 49 19.65 -0.56 -5.67
N VAL A 50 18.86 -0.77 -6.72
CA VAL A 50 17.43 -1.13 -6.60
C VAL A 50 17.18 -2.49 -7.23
N ALA A 51 16.65 -3.44 -6.45
CA ALA A 51 16.11 -4.69 -6.98
C ALA A 51 14.63 -4.50 -7.35
N VAL A 52 14.28 -4.68 -8.63
CA VAL A 52 12.87 -4.74 -9.06
C VAL A 52 12.39 -6.18 -8.94
N GLY A 53 11.57 -6.42 -7.92
CA GLY A 53 10.94 -7.70 -7.61
C GLY A 53 9.61 -7.90 -8.34
N ASP A 54 8.79 -8.80 -7.80
CA ASP A 54 7.57 -9.25 -8.46
C ASP A 54 6.47 -8.17 -8.42
N PHE A 55 5.79 -8.02 -9.55
CA PHE A 55 4.49 -7.34 -9.61
C PHE A 55 3.39 -8.39 -9.71
N ILE A 56 2.53 -8.47 -8.70
CA ILE A 56 1.54 -9.56 -8.58
C ILE A 56 0.15 -9.06 -9.00
N GLU A 57 -0.65 -9.91 -9.65
CA GLU A 57 -2.04 -9.59 -9.97
C GLU A 57 -2.93 -9.85 -8.74
N GLY A 58 -3.70 -8.84 -8.35
CA GLY A 58 -4.39 -8.81 -7.06
C GLY A 58 -5.51 -9.83 -6.89
N ARG A 59 -6.20 -10.29 -7.95
CA ARG A 59 -7.29 -11.26 -7.82
C ARG A 59 -6.77 -12.68 -7.66
N SER A 60 -5.88 -13.08 -8.56
CA SER A 60 -5.23 -14.39 -8.61
C SER A 60 -4.18 -14.56 -7.51
N GLY A 61 -3.53 -13.47 -7.10
CA GLY A 61 -2.37 -13.52 -6.21
C GLY A 61 -1.13 -14.12 -6.87
N GLY A 62 -1.12 -14.22 -8.21
CA GLY A 62 -0.02 -14.80 -8.97
C GLY A 62 0.61 -13.82 -9.96
N SER A 63 1.77 -14.21 -10.48
CA SER A 63 2.36 -13.55 -11.64
C SER A 63 1.59 -13.95 -12.91
N VAL A 64 1.29 -12.97 -13.75
CA VAL A 64 0.60 -13.14 -15.04
C VAL A 64 1.41 -12.42 -16.12
N PRO A 65 1.12 -12.58 -17.43
CA PRO A 65 1.94 -11.91 -18.45
C PRO A 65 2.06 -10.39 -18.28
N LEU A 66 0.99 -9.74 -17.79
CA LEU A 66 1.02 -8.31 -17.45
C LEU A 66 2.02 -7.97 -16.33
N SER A 67 2.30 -8.88 -15.40
CA SER A 67 3.36 -8.72 -14.41
C SER A 67 4.72 -8.48 -15.06
N GLY A 68 5.08 -9.33 -16.03
CA GLY A 68 6.35 -9.23 -16.74
C GLY A 68 6.50 -7.92 -17.51
N LEU A 69 5.40 -7.43 -18.10
CA LEU A 69 5.36 -6.15 -18.79
C LEU A 69 5.59 -4.98 -17.82
N ILE A 70 4.88 -4.95 -16.68
CA ILE A 70 5.09 -3.92 -15.64
C ILE A 70 6.53 -3.97 -15.12
N GLU A 71 7.02 -5.16 -14.76
CA GLU A 71 8.39 -5.36 -14.24
C GLU A 71 9.46 -4.87 -15.23
N SER A 72 9.28 -5.15 -16.52
CA SER A 72 10.20 -4.74 -17.59
C SER A 72 10.24 -3.22 -17.72
N ASP A 73 9.09 -2.57 -17.79
CA ASP A 73 9.02 -1.14 -18.07
C ASP A 73 9.37 -0.30 -16.84
N VAL A 74 9.02 -0.77 -15.63
CA VAL A 74 9.51 -0.18 -14.38
C VAL A 74 11.03 -0.27 -14.31
N ARG A 75 11.63 -1.42 -14.62
CA ARG A 75 13.10 -1.59 -14.64
C ARG A 75 13.75 -0.64 -15.66
N THR A 76 13.20 -0.58 -16.86
CA THR A 76 13.74 0.25 -17.95
C THR A 76 13.63 1.73 -17.63
N THR A 77 12.51 2.17 -17.07
CA THR A 77 12.28 3.57 -16.68
C THR A 77 13.14 3.95 -15.48
N LEU A 78 13.23 3.09 -14.47
CA LEU A 78 14.03 3.33 -13.27
C LEU A 78 15.53 3.39 -13.58
N ALA A 79 16.01 2.61 -14.56
CA ALA A 79 17.40 2.65 -15.02
C ALA A 79 17.80 3.95 -15.73
N GLN A 80 16.84 4.80 -16.11
CA GLN A 80 17.09 6.13 -16.67
C GLN A 80 17.29 7.19 -15.57
N VAL A 81 17.05 6.85 -14.30
CA VAL A 81 17.19 7.79 -13.19
C VAL A 81 18.64 7.85 -12.76
N GLU A 82 19.17 9.07 -12.73
CA GLU A 82 20.52 9.35 -12.23
C GLU A 82 20.67 8.85 -10.78
N ASP A 83 21.86 8.32 -10.46
CA ASP A 83 22.17 7.67 -9.19
C ASP A 83 21.34 6.42 -8.83
N ILE A 84 20.57 5.85 -9.77
CA ILE A 84 19.90 4.56 -9.55
C ILE A 84 20.50 3.49 -10.43
N ARG A 85 21.00 2.43 -9.81
CA ARG A 85 21.47 1.22 -10.50
C ARG A 85 20.48 0.10 -10.27
N VAL A 86 19.72 -0.25 -11.30
CA VAL A 86 18.80 -1.39 -11.23
C VAL A 86 19.58 -2.70 -11.34
N LEU A 87 19.33 -3.62 -10.41
CA LEU A 87 20.00 -4.93 -10.37
C LEU A 87 19.31 -5.92 -11.30
N GLU A 88 20.10 -6.89 -11.78
CA GLU A 88 19.57 -8.03 -12.54
C GLU A 88 18.68 -8.93 -11.66
N LYS A 89 17.69 -9.57 -12.29
CA LYS A 89 16.76 -10.46 -11.61
C LYS A 89 17.52 -11.64 -10.99
N GLY A 90 17.28 -11.90 -9.70
CA GLY A 90 17.96 -12.95 -8.94
C GLY A 90 19.09 -12.47 -8.02
N ASN A 91 19.52 -11.20 -8.13
CA ASN A 91 20.40 -10.61 -7.14
C ASN A 91 19.60 -10.23 -5.88
N THR A 92 20.04 -10.69 -4.71
CA THR A 92 19.27 -10.57 -3.45
C THR A 92 19.78 -9.47 -2.52
N VAL A 93 20.97 -8.90 -2.79
CA VAL A 93 21.54 -7.84 -1.97
C VAL A 93 21.40 -6.51 -2.72
N SER A 94 20.52 -5.65 -2.22
CA SER A 94 20.24 -4.32 -2.77
C SER A 94 20.11 -3.31 -1.63
N ASP A 95 20.32 -2.03 -1.93
CA ASP A 95 20.02 -0.96 -0.98
C ASP A 95 18.51 -0.80 -0.82
N MET A 96 17.76 -1.02 -1.90
CA MET A 96 16.30 -0.91 -1.92
C MET A 96 15.67 -2.02 -2.77
N SER A 97 14.46 -2.44 -2.38
CA SER A 97 13.64 -3.37 -3.16
C SER A 97 12.32 -2.73 -3.55
N LEU A 98 11.99 -2.77 -4.85
CA LEU A 98 10.75 -2.27 -5.42
C LEU A 98 9.90 -3.46 -5.87
N SER A 99 8.70 -3.57 -5.31
CA SER A 99 7.70 -4.56 -5.73
C SER A 99 6.34 -3.91 -5.81
N GLY A 100 5.35 -4.62 -6.34
CA GLY A 100 4.02 -4.05 -6.45
C GLY A 100 2.91 -5.05 -6.66
N LEU A 101 1.69 -4.52 -6.64
CA LEU A 101 0.48 -5.24 -6.99
C LEU A 101 -0.34 -4.41 -7.94
N PHE A 102 -1.05 -5.11 -8.83
CA PHE A 102 -1.93 -4.47 -9.78
C PHE A 102 -3.26 -5.18 -9.91
N ARG A 103 -4.27 -4.45 -10.35
CA ARG A 103 -5.59 -4.98 -10.67
C ARG A 103 -6.11 -4.34 -11.94
N ARG A 104 -6.62 -5.16 -12.86
CA ARG A 104 -7.32 -4.70 -14.06
C ARG A 104 -8.82 -4.91 -13.90
N ASP A 105 -9.59 -3.84 -14.06
CA ASP A 105 -11.05 -3.87 -14.11
C ASP A 105 -11.51 -3.22 -15.41
N GLY A 106 -11.89 -4.06 -16.39
CA GLY A 106 -12.15 -3.60 -17.75
C GLY A 106 -10.93 -2.89 -18.33
N ASP A 107 -11.09 -1.61 -18.57
CA ASP A 107 -10.11 -0.73 -19.21
C ASP A 107 -9.24 0.04 -18.21
N VAL A 108 -9.43 -0.17 -16.91
CA VAL A 108 -8.63 0.50 -15.88
C VAL A 108 -7.67 -0.48 -15.24
N LEU A 109 -6.37 -0.23 -15.39
CA LEU A 109 -5.30 -0.92 -14.67
C LEU A 109 -4.81 -0.05 -13.53
N ARG A 110 -5.01 -0.49 -12.29
CA ARG A 110 -4.44 0.18 -11.11
C ARG A 110 -3.17 -0.54 -10.71
N VAL A 111 -2.08 0.19 -10.53
CA VAL A 111 -0.78 -0.34 -10.08
C VAL A 111 -0.38 0.38 -8.80
N ASN A 112 -0.01 -0.37 -7.78
CA ASN A 112 0.61 0.15 -6.56
C ASN A 112 2.00 -0.46 -6.45
N ALA A 113 2.98 0.38 -6.14
CA ALA A 113 4.35 -0.04 -5.92
C ALA A 113 4.83 0.43 -4.54
N THR A 114 5.64 -0.40 -3.91
CA THR A 114 6.20 -0.16 -2.60
C THR A 114 7.71 -0.32 -2.69
N LEU A 115 8.44 0.70 -2.24
CA LEU A 115 9.89 0.64 -2.09
C LEU A 115 10.23 0.36 -0.62
N LYS A 116 10.97 -0.71 -0.38
CA LYS A 116 11.45 -1.12 0.94
C LYS A 116 12.97 -1.00 1.02
N ASP A 117 13.47 -0.60 2.18
CA ASP A 117 14.90 -0.63 2.52
C ASP A 117 15.40 -2.08 2.49
N GLY A 118 16.49 -2.34 1.76
CA GLY A 118 16.98 -3.70 1.52
C GLY A 118 17.59 -4.39 2.74
N LYS A 119 17.95 -3.63 3.79
CA LYS A 119 18.52 -4.19 5.03
C LYS A 119 17.45 -4.46 6.08
N SER A 120 16.57 -3.50 6.31
CA SER A 120 15.55 -3.54 7.36
C SER A 120 14.19 -4.06 6.88
N GLY A 121 13.94 -4.05 5.56
CA GLY A 121 12.63 -4.32 4.98
C GLY A 121 11.62 -3.20 5.19
N ALA A 122 12.03 -2.07 5.79
CA ALA A 122 11.14 -0.96 6.12
C ALA A 122 10.58 -0.29 4.85
N ILE A 123 9.28 0.02 4.83
CA ILE A 123 8.64 0.75 3.73
C ILE A 123 9.16 2.20 3.74
N VAL A 124 9.99 2.51 2.74
CA VAL A 124 10.53 3.85 2.52
C VAL A 124 9.49 4.72 1.83
N THR A 125 8.84 4.18 0.80
CA THR A 125 7.81 4.92 0.07
C THR A 125 6.85 4.03 -0.70
N ALA A 126 5.77 4.65 -1.14
CA ALA A 126 4.63 4.08 -1.84
C ALA A 126 4.32 4.95 -3.06
N ALA A 127 3.95 4.31 -4.17
CA ALA A 127 3.47 4.97 -5.37
C ALA A 127 2.22 4.27 -5.90
N LYS A 128 1.33 5.06 -6.52
CA LYS A 128 0.08 4.56 -7.10
C LYS A 128 -0.24 5.27 -8.40
N VAL A 129 -0.72 4.49 -9.38
CA VAL A 129 -1.17 5.02 -10.66
C VAL A 129 -2.39 4.27 -11.20
N SER A 130 -3.23 4.98 -11.96
CA SER A 130 -4.35 4.40 -12.71
C SER A 130 -4.10 4.59 -14.20
N ILE A 131 -3.93 3.48 -14.92
CA ILE A 131 -3.55 3.43 -16.33
C ILE A 131 -4.76 3.01 -17.16
N ASN A 132 -4.97 3.70 -18.28
CA ASN A 132 -5.92 3.29 -19.31
C ASN A 132 -5.34 2.09 -20.07
N ALA A 133 -5.93 0.92 -19.85
CA ALA A 133 -5.48 -0.36 -20.36
C ALA A 133 -6.06 -0.72 -21.75
N VAL A 134 -6.81 0.19 -22.40
CA VAL A 134 -7.39 -0.03 -23.74
C VAL A 134 -6.32 -0.38 -24.77
N ASN A 135 -5.12 0.20 -24.63
CA ASN A 135 -4.03 0.04 -25.60
C ASN A 135 -3.05 -1.09 -25.25
N ILE A 136 -3.23 -1.81 -24.13
CA ILE A 136 -2.39 -2.97 -23.79
C ILE A 136 -2.84 -4.12 -24.68
N SER A 137 -2.13 -4.34 -25.77
CA SER A 137 -2.49 -5.32 -26.79
C SER A 137 -2.15 -6.73 -26.30
N GLY A 138 -2.90 -7.75 -26.73
CA GLY A 138 -2.56 -9.14 -26.44
C GLY A 138 -1.16 -9.57 -26.93
N ARG A 139 -0.58 -8.82 -27.88
CA ARG A 139 0.80 -8.98 -28.35
C ARG A 139 1.83 -8.53 -27.31
N ASP A 140 1.54 -7.48 -26.54
CA ASP A 140 2.41 -6.95 -25.48
C ASP A 140 2.44 -7.90 -24.27
N LEU A 141 1.41 -8.74 -24.17
CA LEU A 141 1.26 -9.78 -23.15
C LEU A 141 1.81 -11.15 -23.60
N LEU A 142 2.50 -11.22 -24.75
CA LEU A 142 3.13 -12.46 -25.16
C LEU A 142 4.30 -12.77 -24.23
N PRO A 143 4.43 -14.03 -23.77
CA PRO A 143 5.46 -14.39 -22.82
C PRO A 143 6.85 -14.26 -23.45
N GLN A 144 7.56 -13.18 -23.15
CA GLN A 144 9.00 -13.11 -23.34
C GLN A 144 9.65 -13.90 -22.19
N ASN A 145 9.82 -15.21 -22.38
CA ASN A 145 10.32 -16.15 -21.37
C ASN A 145 9.46 -16.23 -20.10
N ALA A 146 8.18 -16.62 -20.23
CA ALA A 146 7.44 -17.14 -19.09
C ALA A 146 7.95 -18.55 -18.76
N MET A 147 9.10 -18.64 -18.07
CA MET A 147 9.31 -19.78 -17.20
C MET A 147 8.25 -19.68 -16.11
N SER A 148 7.31 -20.62 -16.12
CA SER A 148 6.42 -20.91 -15.01
C SER A 148 7.27 -21.30 -13.80
N ALA A 149 7.85 -20.32 -13.12
CA ALA A 149 8.37 -20.51 -11.79
C ALA A 149 7.15 -20.85 -10.95
N LYS A 150 7.06 -22.12 -10.50
CA LYS A 150 6.26 -22.42 -9.32
C LYS A 150 6.76 -21.45 -8.25
N SER A 151 5.91 -20.50 -7.88
CA SER A 151 6.26 -19.49 -6.89
C SER A 151 6.53 -20.20 -5.57
N ASP A 152 7.80 -20.36 -5.23
CA ASP A 152 8.21 -20.60 -3.85
C ASP A 152 7.82 -19.35 -3.06
N GLN A 153 6.74 -19.45 -2.28
CA GLN A 153 6.47 -18.62 -1.10
C GLN A 153 6.83 -17.12 -1.17
N THR A 154 6.57 -16.42 -2.28
CA THR A 154 6.50 -14.95 -2.26
C THR A 154 5.18 -14.57 -1.57
N ASN A 155 5.31 -14.51 -0.25
CA ASN A 155 4.38 -14.29 0.84
C ASN A 155 2.93 -13.86 0.51
N SER A 156 2.00 -14.75 0.86
CA SER A 156 0.58 -14.47 1.12
C SER A 156 0.37 -13.19 1.96
N TYR A 157 1.37 -12.76 2.74
CA TYR A 157 1.36 -11.55 3.56
C TYR A 157 1.28 -10.26 2.75
N ASP A 158 2.26 -10.00 1.88
CA ASP A 158 2.32 -8.75 1.11
C ASP A 158 1.08 -8.67 0.21
N ILE A 159 0.64 -9.80 -0.36
CA ILE A 159 -0.60 -9.91 -1.14
C ILE A 159 -1.83 -9.55 -0.30
N VAL A 160 -1.94 -10.00 0.97
CA VAL A 160 -3.09 -9.69 1.83
C VAL A 160 -3.10 -8.25 2.27
N VAL A 161 -1.95 -7.75 2.74
CA VAL A 161 -1.84 -6.38 3.22
C VAL A 161 -2.11 -5.43 2.07
N GLU A 162 -1.58 -5.70 0.89
CA GLU A 162 -1.91 -4.92 -0.29
C GLU A 162 -3.28 -5.24 -0.85
N GLN A 163 -3.88 -6.43 -0.74
CA GLN A 163 -5.31 -6.59 -1.06
C GLN A 163 -6.10 -5.64 -0.17
N ILE A 164 -5.90 -5.68 1.15
CA ILE A 164 -6.50 -4.75 2.09
C ILE A 164 -6.24 -3.30 1.67
N LEU A 165 -5.00 -2.88 1.36
CA LEU A 165 -4.58 -1.50 1.07
C LEU A 165 -4.86 -1.00 -0.37
N SER A 166 -4.74 -1.86 -1.36
CA SER A 166 -4.94 -1.61 -2.80
C SER A 166 -6.35 -1.90 -3.30
N LEU A 167 -7.21 -2.50 -2.47
CA LEU A 167 -8.65 -2.61 -2.71
C LEU A 167 -9.28 -1.21 -2.74
N ALA A 168 -8.78 -0.23 -3.51
CA ALA A 168 -9.54 0.95 -3.89
C ALA A 168 -10.92 0.46 -4.33
N GLY A 169 -11.86 0.54 -3.39
CA GLY A 169 -13.15 -0.10 -3.47
C GLY A 169 -13.92 0.83 -4.37
N ASN A 170 -13.85 0.57 -5.68
CA ASN A 170 -14.48 1.38 -6.72
C ASN A 170 -14.54 2.86 -6.33
N GLY A 171 -13.37 3.42 -5.99
CA GLY A 171 -13.23 4.87 -5.87
C GLY A 171 -13.72 5.43 -7.18
N ASP A 172 -14.88 6.05 -7.09
CA ASP A 172 -15.62 6.79 -8.11
C ASP A 172 -16.75 6.10 -8.92
N ASP A 173 -17.17 4.82 -8.69
CA ASP A 173 -18.43 4.38 -9.37
C ASP A 173 -19.28 3.22 -8.81
N VAL A 174 -18.88 2.40 -7.81
CA VAL A 174 -19.78 1.30 -7.34
C VAL A 174 -19.66 0.91 -5.86
N SER A 175 -19.15 1.79 -4.99
CA SER A 175 -19.31 1.58 -3.54
C SER A 175 -20.63 2.21 -3.09
N PRO A 176 -21.53 1.49 -2.37
CA PRO A 176 -22.84 2.02 -2.02
C PRO A 176 -22.81 3.06 -0.90
N PHE A 177 -21.63 3.31 -0.32
CA PHE A 177 -21.41 4.24 0.78
C PHE A 177 -19.91 4.55 0.95
N ASN A 178 -19.61 5.62 1.68
CA ASN A 178 -18.25 6.12 1.85
C ASN A 178 -17.82 6.08 3.32
N VAL A 179 -16.53 5.85 3.51
CA VAL A 179 -15.85 6.01 4.80
C VAL A 179 -14.56 6.79 4.57
N LYS A 180 -14.22 7.67 5.50
CA LYS A 180 -12.97 8.44 5.49
C LYS A 180 -12.21 8.15 6.76
N VAL A 181 -10.88 8.12 6.65
CA VAL A 181 -9.94 8.02 7.77
C VAL A 181 -8.84 9.05 7.58
N TRP A 182 -8.42 9.68 8.66
CA TRP A 182 -7.32 10.65 8.70
C TRP A 182 -6.72 10.67 10.10
N THR A 183 -5.66 11.44 10.28
CA THR A 183 -4.97 11.62 11.56
C THR A 183 -4.84 13.09 11.91
N ASP A 184 -4.46 13.40 13.15
CA ASP A 184 -4.30 14.78 13.62
C ASP A 184 -3.15 15.53 12.90
N LYS A 185 -2.15 14.81 12.41
CA LYS A 185 -1.04 15.30 11.59
C LYS A 185 -0.75 14.32 10.45
N THR A 186 0.05 14.72 9.48
CA THR A 186 0.54 13.80 8.42
C THR A 186 1.98 13.34 8.66
N LYS A 187 2.69 13.94 9.62
CA LYS A 187 4.09 13.64 9.94
C LYS A 187 4.24 13.50 11.44
N TYR A 188 4.90 12.43 11.87
CA TYR A 188 5.17 12.12 13.26
C TYR A 188 6.64 11.74 13.42
N ARG A 189 7.21 11.98 14.60
CA ARG A 189 8.47 11.36 15.00
C ARG A 189 8.21 10.08 15.77
N ILE A 190 9.15 9.15 15.71
CA ILE A 190 9.14 7.95 16.54
C ILE A 190 8.92 8.35 18.01
N GLY A 191 7.92 7.74 18.66
CA GLY A 191 7.49 8.03 20.03
C GLY A 191 6.44 9.12 20.17
N GLU A 192 6.05 9.85 19.11
CA GLU A 192 4.94 10.81 19.20
C GLU A 192 3.58 10.11 19.29
N PRO A 193 2.63 10.65 20.07
CA PRO A 193 1.26 10.17 20.09
C PRO A 193 0.54 10.49 18.77
N VAL A 194 -0.35 9.59 18.36
CA VAL A 194 -1.19 9.73 17.17
C VAL A 194 -2.66 9.47 17.52
N ILE A 195 -3.55 10.31 16.96
CA ILE A 195 -5.00 10.11 17.03
C ILE A 195 -5.53 9.87 15.62
N PHE A 196 -6.19 8.73 15.44
CA PHE A 196 -6.87 8.37 14.21
C PHE A 196 -8.34 8.78 14.29
N TYR A 197 -8.83 9.41 13.23
CA TYR A 197 -10.21 9.81 13.09
C TYR A 197 -10.83 9.10 11.90
N PHE A 198 -12.12 8.80 12.01
CA PHE A 198 -12.88 8.30 10.88
C PHE A 198 -14.35 8.70 10.95
N THR A 199 -15.00 8.69 9.79
CA THR A 199 -16.45 8.90 9.66
C THR A 199 -16.99 8.11 8.47
N ALA A 200 -18.24 7.67 8.56
CA ALA A 200 -18.96 6.98 7.49
C ALA A 200 -20.28 7.70 7.20
N ASP A 201 -20.75 7.65 5.95
CA ASP A 201 -22.04 8.23 5.55
C ASP A 201 -23.23 7.27 5.72
N ARG A 202 -22.96 6.05 6.23
CA ARG A 202 -23.97 5.06 6.64
C ARG A 202 -23.61 4.41 7.96
N ASP A 203 -24.64 3.97 8.68
CA ASP A 203 -24.49 3.09 9.83
C ASP A 203 -23.78 1.81 9.42
N CYS A 204 -22.67 1.47 10.08
CA CYS A 204 -21.81 0.36 9.71
C CYS A 204 -20.93 -0.11 10.88
N TYR A 205 -20.16 -1.17 10.64
CA TYR A 205 -19.14 -1.68 11.55
C TYR A 205 -17.76 -1.36 10.99
N ILE A 206 -16.86 -0.89 11.84
CA ILE A 206 -15.53 -0.45 11.42
C ILE A 206 -14.43 -1.40 11.90
N THR A 207 -13.45 -1.64 11.04
CA THR A 207 -12.14 -2.15 11.42
C THR A 207 -11.07 -1.19 10.92
N LEU A 208 -10.30 -0.62 11.84
CA LEU A 208 -9.14 0.23 11.58
C LEU A 208 -7.87 -0.63 11.66
N LEU A 209 -7.11 -0.64 10.59
CA LEU A 209 -5.86 -1.37 10.45
C LEU A 209 -4.72 -0.38 10.23
N ASP A 210 -3.57 -0.66 10.79
CA ASP A 210 -2.33 0.04 10.54
C ASP A 210 -1.31 -0.94 9.96
N GLN A 211 -0.76 -0.62 8.80
CA GLN A 211 0.46 -1.24 8.30
C GLN A 211 1.64 -0.38 8.72
N GLY A 212 2.32 -0.82 9.79
CA GLY A 212 3.54 -0.20 10.28
C GLY A 212 4.66 -0.24 9.23
N THR A 213 5.68 0.58 9.40
CA THR A 213 6.79 0.70 8.44
C THR A 213 7.57 -0.61 8.27
N SER A 214 7.62 -1.47 9.28
CA SER A 214 8.20 -2.82 9.24
C SER A 214 7.40 -3.81 8.38
N GLY A 215 6.23 -3.40 7.93
CA GLY A 215 5.27 -4.22 7.23
C GLY A 215 4.21 -4.82 8.14
N THR A 216 4.40 -4.89 9.47
CA THR A 216 3.44 -5.46 10.46
C THR A 216 2.05 -4.85 10.32
N LEU A 217 1.01 -5.68 10.25
CA LEU A 217 -0.38 -5.27 10.20
C LEU A 217 -1.00 -5.36 11.60
N ARG A 218 -1.42 -4.23 12.16
CA ARG A 218 -2.02 -4.11 13.49
C ARG A 218 -3.48 -3.66 13.38
N VAL A 219 -4.39 -4.32 14.09
CA VAL A 219 -5.80 -3.85 14.20
C VAL A 219 -5.87 -2.84 15.33
N LEU A 220 -5.99 -1.57 14.99
CA LEU A 220 -6.10 -0.47 15.96
C LEU A 220 -7.50 -0.35 16.56
N PHE A 221 -8.55 -0.72 15.80
CA PHE A 221 -9.94 -0.67 16.26
C PHE A 221 -10.81 -1.69 15.51
N PRO A 222 -11.75 -2.39 16.17
CA PRO A 222 -11.89 -2.48 17.62
C PRO A 222 -10.64 -3.09 18.27
N ASN A 223 -10.46 -2.81 19.56
CA ASN A 223 -9.38 -3.36 20.37
C ASN A 223 -9.92 -3.65 21.80
N PRO A 224 -9.15 -4.31 22.68
CA PRO A 224 -9.63 -4.69 24.02
C PRO A 224 -10.14 -3.52 24.87
N TYR A 225 -9.64 -2.31 24.62
CA TYR A 225 -9.97 -1.09 25.36
C TYR A 225 -11.14 -0.31 24.74
N GLN A 226 -11.37 -0.46 23.42
CA GLN A 226 -12.43 0.19 22.66
C GLN A 226 -13.08 -0.83 21.70
N GLN A 227 -14.07 -1.57 22.21
CA GLN A 227 -14.62 -2.77 21.54
C GLN A 227 -15.84 -2.51 20.65
N ASP A 228 -16.66 -1.50 20.98
CA ASP A 228 -17.88 -1.23 20.21
C ASP A 228 -17.51 -0.56 18.88
N ASN A 229 -17.52 -1.36 17.82
CA ASN A 229 -17.17 -0.92 16.48
C ASN A 229 -18.37 -0.55 15.60
N PHE A 230 -19.58 -0.50 16.15
CA PHE A 230 -20.73 0.03 15.42
C PHE A 230 -20.70 1.56 15.42
N VAL A 231 -20.74 2.14 14.23
CA VAL A 231 -20.70 3.60 14.06
C VAL A 231 -21.93 4.10 13.33
N ARG A 232 -22.36 5.31 13.71
CA ARG A 232 -23.51 5.98 13.12
C ARG A 232 -23.09 6.90 11.98
N ALA A 233 -23.93 6.96 10.96
CA ALA A 233 -23.77 7.83 9.81
C ALA A 233 -23.53 9.30 10.24
N GLY A 234 -22.55 9.94 9.60
CA GLY A 234 -22.24 11.37 9.77
C GLY A 234 -21.53 11.74 11.07
N LYS A 235 -21.30 10.78 11.99
CA LYS A 235 -20.54 11.03 13.23
C LYS A 235 -19.05 10.76 13.01
N THR A 236 -18.21 11.61 13.57
CA THR A 236 -16.76 11.40 13.63
C THR A 236 -16.40 10.64 14.91
N TYR A 237 -15.55 9.63 14.77
CA TYR A 237 -15.01 8.82 15.85
C TYR A 237 -13.50 9.00 15.92
N ALA A 238 -12.92 8.80 17.11
CA ALA A 238 -11.49 8.87 17.36
C ALA A 238 -10.99 7.56 17.97
N VAL A 239 -9.75 7.21 17.66
CA VAL A 239 -8.99 6.08 18.21
C VAL A 239 -7.58 6.57 18.51
N PRO A 240 -7.09 6.53 19.76
CA PRO A 240 -7.88 6.29 20.97
C PRO A 240 -9.00 7.33 21.13
N ASP A 241 -10.14 6.93 21.69
CA ASP A 241 -11.12 7.91 22.17
C ASP A 241 -10.61 8.63 23.43
N ALA A 242 -11.08 9.86 23.67
CA ALA A 242 -10.58 10.70 24.77
C ALA A 242 -10.83 10.12 26.18
N ALA A 243 -11.76 9.18 26.31
CA ALA A 243 -12.10 8.50 27.56
C ALA A 243 -11.47 7.11 27.68
N ALA A 244 -10.76 6.63 26.66
CA ALA A 244 -10.33 5.24 26.56
C ALA A 244 -9.18 4.88 27.51
N GLY A 245 -8.48 5.87 28.06
CA GLY A 245 -7.42 5.66 29.06
C GLY A 245 -6.17 4.99 28.51
N TYR A 246 -5.96 5.01 27.18
CA TYR A 246 -4.75 4.53 26.53
C TYR A 246 -4.28 5.52 25.45
N GLU A 247 -3.00 5.40 25.08
CA GLU A 247 -2.37 6.16 24.00
C GLU A 247 -1.86 5.20 22.92
N ILE A 248 -1.87 5.64 21.67
CA ILE A 248 -1.12 4.99 20.59
C ILE A 248 0.01 5.94 20.22
N SER A 249 1.24 5.46 20.33
CA SER A 249 2.43 6.21 19.93
C SER A 249 3.06 5.55 18.71
N VAL A 250 3.62 6.36 17.82
CA VAL A 250 4.30 5.87 16.61
C VAL A 250 5.54 5.05 16.98
N ASP A 251 5.64 3.85 16.43
CA ASP A 251 6.74 2.91 16.64
C ASP A 251 7.45 2.52 15.33
N GLY A 252 8.43 1.63 15.41
CA GLY A 252 9.14 1.11 14.23
C GLY A 252 10.17 2.08 13.59
N PRO A 253 10.82 1.66 12.49
CA PRO A 253 11.76 2.51 11.76
C PRO A 253 11.05 3.67 11.04
N SER A 254 11.81 4.72 10.73
CA SER A 254 11.31 5.82 9.90
C SER A 254 10.89 5.33 8.50
N GLY A 255 9.79 5.84 7.97
CA GLY A 255 9.21 5.38 6.72
C GLY A 255 7.79 5.87 6.52
N VAL A 256 7.01 5.12 5.74
CA VAL A 256 5.58 5.39 5.53
C VAL A 256 4.75 4.31 6.20
N GLU A 257 3.83 4.74 7.07
CA GLU A 257 2.77 3.88 7.59
C GLU A 257 1.49 4.11 6.79
N ARG A 258 0.70 3.06 6.63
CA ARG A 258 -0.56 3.12 5.90
C ARG A 258 -1.69 2.65 6.80
N VAL A 259 -2.64 3.55 7.04
CA VAL A 259 -3.83 3.24 7.82
C VAL A 259 -4.98 2.95 6.89
N LYS A 260 -5.67 1.85 7.16
CA LYS A 260 -6.86 1.41 6.46
C LYS A 260 -8.05 1.48 7.38
N VAL A 261 -9.18 1.92 6.86
CA VAL A 261 -10.48 1.63 7.46
C VAL A 261 -11.28 0.73 6.52
N ILE A 262 -11.81 -0.36 7.06
CA ILE A 262 -12.76 -1.25 6.41
C ILE A 262 -14.09 -1.07 7.12
N ALA A 263 -15.12 -0.71 6.37
CA ALA A 263 -16.47 -0.52 6.88
C ALA A 263 -17.40 -1.59 6.29
N THR A 264 -18.13 -2.32 7.12
CA THR A 264 -19.08 -3.36 6.68
C THR A 264 -20.49 -3.04 7.17
N LEU A 265 -21.50 -3.29 6.34
CA LEU A 265 -22.89 -3.00 6.70
C LEU A 265 -23.48 -4.05 7.65
N ARG A 266 -22.94 -5.27 7.66
CA ARG A 266 -23.42 -6.38 8.48
C ARG A 266 -22.36 -6.83 9.47
N LYS A 267 -22.77 -7.08 10.71
CA LYS A 267 -21.90 -7.61 11.76
C LYS A 267 -21.24 -8.94 11.38
N THR A 268 -21.90 -9.75 10.58
CA THR A 268 -21.39 -11.05 10.11
C THR A 268 -20.26 -10.95 9.10
N ASP A 269 -20.04 -9.78 8.50
CA ASP A 269 -19.01 -9.55 7.48
C ASP A 269 -17.72 -8.99 8.10
N GLN A 270 -17.58 -9.00 9.43
CA GLN A 270 -16.36 -8.52 10.10
C GLN A 270 -15.17 -9.45 9.88
N LEU A 271 -13.96 -8.87 9.90
CA LEU A 271 -12.71 -9.61 9.74
C LEU A 271 -12.47 -10.53 10.95
N PRO A 272 -11.84 -11.71 10.75
CA PRO A 272 -11.56 -12.67 11.82
C PRO A 272 -10.36 -12.19 12.65
N VAL A 273 -10.60 -11.22 13.54
CA VAL A 273 -9.59 -10.65 14.43
C VAL A 273 -9.84 -11.12 15.86
N ASP A 274 -8.78 -11.56 16.54
CA ASP A 274 -8.85 -11.94 17.96
C ASP A 274 -8.56 -10.71 18.84
N LEU A 275 -9.59 -10.23 19.52
CA LEU A 275 -9.51 -9.05 20.39
C LEU A 275 -9.35 -9.43 21.87
N SER A 276 -9.07 -10.70 22.18
CA SER A 276 -8.96 -11.17 23.56
C SER A 276 -7.65 -10.76 24.24
N LYS A 277 -6.62 -10.42 23.46
CA LYS A 277 -5.26 -10.14 23.96
C LYS A 277 -4.60 -8.99 23.21
N GLY A 278 -4.51 -7.82 23.85
CA GLY A 278 -3.81 -6.66 23.31
C GLY A 278 -4.31 -6.27 21.90
N PHE A 279 -3.49 -5.53 21.17
CA PHE A 279 -3.75 -5.27 19.75
C PHE A 279 -3.51 -6.54 18.93
N TYR A 280 -4.43 -6.84 18.00
CA TYR A 280 -4.26 -7.97 17.08
C TYR A 280 -3.22 -7.61 16.03
N GLU A 281 -2.10 -8.33 16.01
CA GLU A 281 -0.99 -8.11 15.06
C GLU A 281 -0.76 -9.32 14.17
N LEU A 282 -0.46 -9.06 12.89
CA LEU A 282 0.01 -10.02 11.91
C LEU A 282 1.37 -9.58 11.40
N THR A 283 2.34 -10.46 11.49
CA THR A 283 3.66 -10.28 10.87
C THR A 283 3.76 -11.16 9.61
N PRO A 284 4.76 -10.95 8.74
CA PRO A 284 4.99 -11.84 7.60
C PRO A 284 5.13 -13.32 7.96
N GLN A 285 5.45 -13.65 9.21
CA GLN A 285 5.61 -15.02 9.70
C GLN A 285 4.27 -15.70 10.09
N ASP A 286 3.16 -14.96 10.20
CA ASP A 286 1.83 -15.45 10.63
C ASP A 286 1.04 -16.20 9.53
N GLY A 287 1.70 -17.07 8.76
CA GLY A 287 1.19 -17.64 7.50
C GLY A 287 -0.25 -18.17 7.51
N SER A 288 -0.70 -18.82 8.59
CA SER A 288 -2.08 -19.33 8.70
C SER A 288 -3.11 -18.22 8.87
N ARG A 289 -2.87 -17.32 9.82
CA ARG A 289 -3.79 -16.22 10.14
C ARG A 289 -3.90 -15.24 8.98
N ILE A 290 -2.81 -15.06 8.23
CA ILE A 290 -2.79 -14.32 6.97
C ILE A 290 -3.73 -14.95 5.94
N ARG A 291 -3.67 -16.27 5.74
CA ARG A 291 -4.57 -16.98 4.82
C ARG A 291 -6.04 -16.86 5.23
N ASP A 292 -6.33 -16.99 6.52
CA ASP A 292 -7.68 -16.85 7.04
C ASP A 292 -8.24 -15.44 6.80
N LEU A 293 -7.42 -14.41 7.04
CA LEU A 293 -7.74 -13.02 6.74
C LEU A 293 -7.94 -12.80 5.23
N THR A 294 -7.08 -13.41 4.39
CA THR A 294 -7.21 -13.38 2.92
C THR A 294 -8.60 -13.88 2.52
N MET A 295 -8.99 -15.04 3.04
CA MET A 295 -10.24 -15.70 2.69
C MET A 295 -11.45 -14.91 3.19
N ALA A 296 -11.35 -14.26 4.35
CA ALA A 296 -12.39 -13.38 4.86
C ALA A 296 -12.61 -12.16 3.96
N VAL A 297 -11.52 -11.46 3.61
CA VAL A 297 -11.58 -10.30 2.71
C VAL A 297 -12.15 -10.68 1.34
N LYS A 298 -11.72 -11.81 0.76
CA LYS A 298 -12.22 -12.32 -0.53
C LYS A 298 -13.70 -12.71 -0.51
N LYS A 299 -14.26 -13.03 0.65
CA LYS A 299 -15.66 -13.44 0.83
C LYS A 299 -16.59 -12.27 1.15
N LEU A 300 -16.06 -11.05 1.35
CA LEU A 300 -16.89 -9.89 1.60
C LEU A 300 -17.82 -9.66 0.40
N PRO A 301 -19.15 -9.57 0.61
CA PRO A 301 -20.09 -9.41 -0.49
C PRO A 301 -19.91 -8.05 -1.16
N ASP A 302 -19.95 -8.02 -2.49
CA ASP A 302 -20.01 -6.77 -3.25
C ASP A 302 -21.14 -5.88 -2.70
N GLN A 303 -20.89 -4.57 -2.67
CA GLN A 303 -21.85 -3.58 -2.18
C GLN A 303 -22.29 -3.72 -0.70
N GLN A 304 -21.62 -4.55 0.12
CA GLN A 304 -21.90 -4.65 1.57
C GLN A 304 -20.77 -4.12 2.44
N TRP A 305 -19.72 -3.58 1.84
CA TRP A 305 -18.59 -3.00 2.53
C TRP A 305 -17.95 -1.87 1.70
N THR A 306 -17.19 -1.01 2.37
CA THR A 306 -16.45 0.08 1.73
C THR A 306 -15.13 0.36 2.45
N GLN A 307 -14.37 1.23 1.78
CA GLN A 307 -13.01 1.64 1.95
C GLN A 307 -12.63 3.02 2.46
N GLY A 308 -11.65 3.16 3.35
CA GLY A 308 -10.86 4.39 3.43
C GLY A 308 -9.39 4.10 3.72
N TYR A 309 -8.51 5.02 3.38
CA TYR A 309 -7.11 4.95 3.81
C TYR A 309 -6.51 6.34 3.99
N THR A 310 -5.41 6.40 4.75
CA THR A 310 -4.51 7.55 4.87
C THR A 310 -3.08 7.07 5.02
N GLU A 311 -2.12 7.92 4.65
CA GLU A 311 -0.69 7.66 4.84
C GLU A 311 -0.13 8.59 5.91
N LEU A 312 0.85 8.09 6.67
CA LEU A 312 1.57 8.80 7.71
C LEU A 312 3.06 8.71 7.39
N TYR A 313 3.78 9.80 7.64
CA TYR A 313 5.23 9.83 7.47
C TYR A 313 5.91 9.80 8.83
N ILE A 314 6.66 8.73 9.08
CA ILE A 314 7.40 8.53 10.31
C ILE A 314 8.82 9.02 10.11
N LEU A 315 9.17 10.07 10.85
CA LEU A 315 10.48 10.68 10.87
C LEU A 315 11.33 10.03 11.97
N PRO A 316 12.67 10.00 11.83
CA PRO A 316 13.56 9.58 12.91
C PRO A 316 13.30 10.35 14.20
N SER A 317 13.59 9.71 15.34
CA SER A 317 13.59 10.38 16.64
C SER A 317 14.47 11.64 16.59
N GLY A 318 13.99 12.73 17.19
CA GLY A 318 14.71 14.00 17.19
C GLY A 318 16.02 13.87 17.96
N GLY A 319 17.13 14.26 17.32
CA GLY A 319 18.38 14.64 17.96
C GLY A 319 18.55 16.15 17.94
#